data_AF-A0A194XV51-F1
#
_entry.id   AF-A0A194XV51-F1
#
_cell.length_a   1.000
_cell.length_b   1.000
_cell.length_c   1.000
_cell.angle_alpha   90.00
_cell.angle_beta   90.00
_cell.angle_gamma   90.00
#
_symmetry.space_group_name_H-M   'P 1'
#
loop_
_entity.id
_entity.type
_entity.pdbx_description
1 polymer ?
#
loop_
_entity_poly.entity_id
_entity_poly.type
_entity_poly.pdbx_seq_one_letter_code
_entity_poly.pdbx_strand_id
1 'polypeptide(L)'
;MFKKFFSQSTPAQQVDPFRYERLQPGSIRLLKILTHDTDPDVVTCELAHFEFPNCPPYTTLSYTWGSPRQIANITVNGRALKVRKNLLAFLRQAARSNEDPARLF
;
A
#
# COMPACT_ATOMS: atom_id res chain seq x y z
N MET A 1 -31.05 -32.32 -22.05
CA MET A 1 -30.32 -31.10 -22.49
C MET A 1 -29.99 -30.28 -21.25
N PHE A 2 -28.84 -30.50 -20.61
CA PHE A 2 -28.43 -29.77 -19.39
C PHE A 2 -27.18 -28.96 -19.72
N LYS A 3 -27.33 -27.64 -19.83
CA LYS A 3 -26.19 -26.72 -19.97
C LYS A 3 -25.51 -26.59 -18.61
N LYS A 4 -24.34 -27.21 -18.49
CA LYS A 4 -23.38 -26.95 -17.41
C LYS A 4 -23.01 -25.47 -17.44
N PHE A 5 -23.41 -24.72 -16.42
CA PHE A 5 -22.82 -23.41 -16.15
C PHE A 5 -21.40 -23.65 -15.65
N PHE A 6 -20.42 -23.51 -16.55
CA PHE A 6 -19.02 -23.40 -16.16
C PHE A 6 -18.89 -22.13 -15.33
N SER A 7 -18.56 -22.29 -14.05
CA SER A 7 -17.97 -21.22 -13.24
C SER A 7 -16.70 -20.81 -13.98
N GLN A 8 -16.74 -19.66 -14.65
CA GLN A 8 -15.52 -19.03 -15.13
C GLN A 8 -14.79 -18.55 -13.89
N SER A 9 -13.85 -19.36 -13.40
CA SER A 9 -12.83 -18.93 -12.47
C SER A 9 -12.05 -17.80 -13.14
N THR A 10 -12.30 -16.57 -12.69
CA THR A 10 -11.48 -15.40 -13.01
C THR A 10 -10.01 -15.78 -12.80
N PRO A 11 -9.13 -15.68 -13.80
CA PRO A 11 -7.73 -15.97 -13.59
C PRO A 11 -7.21 -15.01 -12.53
N ALA A 12 -6.65 -15.56 -11.45
CA ALA A 12 -6.00 -14.80 -10.40
C ALA A 12 -4.91 -13.96 -11.07
N GLN A 13 -5.17 -12.66 -11.20
CA GLN A 13 -4.23 -11.71 -11.79
C GLN A 13 -2.93 -11.81 -10.99
N GLN A 14 -1.89 -12.32 -11.63
CA GLN A 14 -0.59 -12.55 -11.01
C GLN A 14 0.07 -11.19 -10.81
N VAL A 15 -0.24 -10.53 -9.70
CA VAL A 15 0.34 -9.24 -9.36
C VAL A 15 1.76 -9.48 -8.87
N ASP A 16 2.74 -8.88 -9.52
CA ASP A 16 4.14 -8.99 -9.14
C ASP A 16 4.35 -8.57 -7.67
N PRO A 17 5.05 -9.38 -6.86
CA PRO A 17 5.30 -9.03 -5.48
C PRO A 17 6.27 -7.85 -5.39
N PHE A 18 5.96 -6.90 -4.53
CA PHE A 18 6.86 -5.81 -4.18
C PHE A 18 8.11 -6.36 -3.48
N ARG A 19 9.28 -5.84 -3.85
CA ARG A 19 10.56 -6.18 -3.22
C ARG A 19 11.23 -4.90 -2.76
N TYR A 20 11.67 -4.89 -1.50
CA TYR A 20 12.44 -3.77 -0.99
C TYR A 20 13.83 -3.75 -1.60
N GLU A 21 14.21 -2.62 -2.18
CA GLU A 21 15.57 -2.34 -2.62
C GLU A 21 16.45 -1.95 -1.43
N ARG A 22 17.74 -2.28 -1.46
CA ARG A 22 18.67 -1.94 -0.38
C ARG A 22 18.71 -0.41 -0.14
N LEU A 23 18.60 0.02 1.12
CA LEU A 23 18.79 1.41 1.51
C LEU A 23 20.29 1.75 1.59
N GLN A 24 20.64 2.95 1.12
CA GLN A 24 21.97 3.51 1.34
C GLN A 24 22.12 3.97 2.80
N PRO A 25 23.34 3.99 3.36
CA PRO A 25 23.58 4.62 4.65
C PRO A 25 23.09 6.07 4.65
N GLY A 26 22.43 6.50 5.73
CA GLY A 26 21.92 7.87 5.82
C GLY A 26 20.62 8.13 5.06
N SER A 27 19.87 7.09 4.70
CA SER A 27 18.61 7.22 3.97
C SER A 27 17.44 6.49 4.64
N ILE A 28 16.22 6.90 4.29
CA ILE A 28 14.96 6.32 4.74
C ILE A 28 14.01 6.09 3.56
N ARG A 29 12.95 5.30 3.79
CA ARG A 29 11.83 5.19 2.84
C ARG A 29 10.62 5.90 3.41
N LEU A 30 9.99 6.75 2.60
CA LEU A 30 8.71 7.35 2.93
C LEU A 30 7.63 6.74 2.05
N LEU A 31 6.46 6.53 2.66
CA LEU A 31 5.29 5.95 2.01
C LEU A 31 4.27 7.06 1.78
N LYS A 32 3.95 7.34 0.51
CA LYS A 32 2.89 8.27 0.13
C LYS A 32 1.63 7.49 -0.18
N ILE A 33 0.51 7.86 0.44
CA ILE A 33 -0.79 7.27 0.12
C ILE A 33 -1.37 7.99 -1.10
N LEU A 34 -1.74 7.25 -2.14
CA LEU A 34 -2.36 7.80 -3.34
C LEU A 34 -3.88 7.77 -3.18
N THR A 35 -4.52 8.91 -3.44
CA THR A 35 -5.98 9.02 -3.49
C THR A 35 -6.46 8.71 -4.91
N HIS A 36 -7.43 7.80 -5.03
CA HIS A 36 -8.08 7.50 -6.31
C HIS A 36 -9.59 7.64 -6.17
N ASP A 37 -10.25 8.23 -7.17
CA ASP A 37 -11.71 8.39 -7.20
C ASP A 37 -12.46 7.09 -7.51
N THR A 38 -11.75 6.01 -7.84
CA THR A 38 -12.34 4.81 -8.46
C THR A 38 -12.78 3.75 -7.46
N ASP A 39 -11.99 3.49 -6.40
CA ASP A 39 -12.34 2.52 -5.35
C ASP A 39 -11.75 2.93 -3.99
N PRO A 40 -12.58 3.37 -3.02
CA PRO A 40 -12.12 3.80 -1.69
C PRO A 40 -11.62 2.66 -0.79
N ASP A 41 -11.81 1.40 -1.19
CA ASP A 41 -11.36 0.23 -0.44
C ASP A 41 -9.99 -0.30 -0.94
N VAL A 42 -9.54 0.15 -2.11
CA VAL A 42 -8.21 -0.14 -2.65
C VAL A 42 -7.20 0.90 -2.13
N VAL A 43 -6.13 0.40 -1.49
CA VAL A 43 -5.03 1.24 -1.04
C VAL A 43 -3.87 1.11 -2.02
N THR A 44 -3.55 2.22 -2.67
CA THR A 44 -2.37 2.39 -3.50
C THR A 44 -1.42 3.36 -2.83
N CYS A 45 -0.13 3.06 -2.87
CA CYS A 45 0.90 3.91 -2.30
C CYS A 45 2.10 4.01 -3.25
N GLU A 46 2.88 5.06 -3.04
CA GLU A 46 4.24 5.16 -3.56
C GLU A 46 5.23 5.00 -2.40
N LEU A 47 6.32 4.31 -2.66
CA LEU A 47 7.44 4.21 -1.71
C LEU A 47 8.69 4.75 -2.38
N ALA A 48 9.23 5.82 -1.81
CA ALA A 48 10.42 6.51 -2.34
C ALA A 48 11.51 6.59 -1.27
N HIS A 49 12.78 6.63 -1.71
CA HIS A 49 13.93 6.77 -0.83
C HIS A 49 14.35 8.23 -0.73
N PHE A 50 14.74 8.63 0.47
CA PHE A 50 15.24 9.97 0.75
C PHE A 50 16.48 9.88 1.64
N GLU A 51 17.50 10.64 1.30
CA GLU A 51 18.62 10.90 2.21
C GLU A 51 18.13 11.82 3.34
N PHE A 52 18.67 11.66 4.55
CA PHE A 52 18.27 12.48 5.70
C PHE A 52 18.30 14.00 5.46
N PRO A 53 19.34 14.57 4.79
CA PRO A 53 19.40 16.01 4.54
C PRO A 53 18.31 16.51 3.57
N ASN A 54 17.80 15.62 2.73
CA ASN A 54 16.89 15.93 1.62
C ASN A 54 15.50 15.34 1.85
N CYS A 55 15.19 14.98 3.10
CA CYS A 55 13.92 14.36 3.44
C CYS A 55 12.80 15.41 3.42
N PRO A 56 11.73 15.20 2.63
CA PRO A 56 10.56 16.08 2.69
C PRO A 56 9.90 15.98 4.07
N PRO A 57 9.05 16.95 4.46
CA PRO A 57 8.20 16.79 5.63
C PRO A 57 7.35 15.52 5.53
N TYR A 58 7.26 14.78 6.64
CA TYR A 58 6.49 13.55 6.71
C TYR A 58 5.83 13.41 8.08
N THR A 59 4.87 12.50 8.18
CA THR A 59 4.26 12.14 9.46
C THR A 59 4.58 10.71 9.85
N THR A 60 5.04 10.56 11.09
CA THR A 60 5.35 9.25 11.64
C THR A 60 4.08 8.55 12.11
N LEU A 61 3.91 7.30 11.70
CA LEU A 61 2.91 6.40 12.27
C LEU A 61 3.56 5.56 13.37
N SER A 62 3.04 5.65 14.59
CA SER A 62 3.32 4.70 15.66
C SER A 62 2.14 3.75 15.80
N TYR A 63 2.36 2.45 15.55
CA TYR A 63 1.31 1.44 15.61
C TYR A 63 1.86 0.13 16.19
N THR A 64 0.99 -0.66 16.81
CA THR A 64 1.35 -2.00 17.27
C THR A 64 1.34 -2.98 16.10
N TRP A 65 2.24 -3.96 16.15
CA TRP A 65 2.24 -5.05 15.19
C TRP A 65 0.98 -5.92 15.41
N GLY A 66 0.03 -5.92 14.47
CA GLY A 66 -1.22 -6.70 14.57
C GLY A 66 -1.00 -8.22 14.44
N SER A 67 -2.07 -9.01 14.29
CA SER A 67 -1.91 -10.47 14.14
C SER A 67 -1.12 -10.84 12.86
N PRO A 68 -0.08 -11.70 12.93
CA PRO A 68 0.69 -12.13 11.75
C PRO A 68 -0.14 -13.02 10.80
N ARG A 69 -1.24 -13.61 11.28
CA ARG A 69 -2.15 -14.42 10.46
C ARG A 69 -3.12 -13.56 9.64
N GLN A 70 -3.24 -12.29 9.97
CA GLN A 70 -4.18 -11.37 9.32
C GLN A 70 -3.43 -10.50 8.33
N ILE A 71 -3.20 -11.05 7.14
CA ILE A 71 -2.53 -10.36 6.03
C ILE A 71 -3.52 -9.90 4.97
N ALA A 72 -3.17 -8.82 4.27
CA ALA A 72 -3.85 -8.29 3.10
C ALA A 72 -2.81 -7.69 2.14
N ASN A 73 -3.20 -7.47 0.88
CA ASN A 73 -2.35 -6.80 -0.09
C ASN A 73 -2.71 -5.33 -0.23
N ILE A 74 -1.70 -4.49 -0.39
CA ILE A 74 -1.81 -3.13 -0.92
C ILE A 74 -0.96 -3.02 -2.18
N THR A 75 -1.22 -2.02 -3.00
CA THR A 75 -0.38 -1.74 -4.19
C THR A 75 0.66 -0.70 -3.83
N VAL A 76 1.94 -1.00 -4.04
CA VAL A 76 3.06 -0.07 -3.85
C VAL A 76 3.89 -0.02 -5.12
N ASN A 77 4.07 1.16 -5.70
CA ASN A 77 4.80 1.35 -6.97
C ASN A 77 4.33 0.34 -8.06
N GLY A 78 3.01 0.12 -8.16
CA GLY A 78 2.40 -0.82 -9.11
C GLY A 78 2.54 -2.32 -8.77
N ARG A 79 3.12 -2.68 -7.62
CA ARG A 79 3.37 -4.08 -7.20
C ARG A 79 2.65 -4.42 -5.89
N ALA A 80 2.34 -5.70 -5.68
CA ALA A 80 1.62 -6.13 -4.47
C ALA A 80 2.55 -6.25 -3.25
N LEU A 81 2.25 -5.49 -2.19
CA LEU A 81 2.91 -5.61 -0.88
C LEU A 81 1.95 -6.23 0.13
N LYS A 82 2.41 -7.31 0.79
CA LYS A 82 1.67 -7.91 1.91
C LYS A 82 1.86 -7.08 3.17
N VAL A 83 0.75 -6.66 3.77
CA VAL A 83 0.70 -5.91 5.03
C VAL A 83 -0.25 -6.59 6.01
N ARG A 84 -0.15 -6.24 7.30
CA ARG A 84 -1.12 -6.70 8.30
C ARG A 84 -2.41 -5.89 8.19
N LYS A 85 -3.55 -6.52 8.51
CA LYS A 85 -4.88 -5.88 8.40
C LYS A 85 -5.02 -4.61 9.24
N ASN A 86 -4.33 -4.50 10.37
CA ASN A 86 -4.36 -3.28 11.19
C ASN A 86 -3.67 -2.11 10.49
N LEU A 87 -2.55 -2.34 9.79
CA LEU A 87 -1.93 -1.33 8.94
C LEU A 87 -2.85 -0.97 7.77
N LEU A 88 -3.47 -1.95 7.11
CA LEU A 88 -4.43 -1.67 6.03
C LEU A 88 -5.60 -0.79 6.52
N ALA A 89 -6.16 -1.07 7.69
CA ALA A 89 -7.25 -0.29 8.26
C ALA A 89 -6.83 1.17 8.50
N PHE A 90 -5.63 1.37 9.07
CA PHE A 90 -5.07 2.71 9.22
C PHE A 90 -4.89 3.42 7.88
N LEU A 91 -4.27 2.76 6.89
CA LEU A 91 -4.01 3.36 5.57
C LEU A 91 -5.31 3.75 4.86
N ARG A 92 -6.38 2.95 4.98
CA ARG A 92 -7.71 3.29 4.45
C ARG A 92 -8.32 4.52 5.10
N GLN A 93 -8.16 4.65 6.42
CA GLN A 93 -8.64 5.83 7.14
C GLN A 93 -7.83 7.06 6.74
N ALA A 94 -6.50 6.94 6.73
CA ALA A 94 -5.59 8.01 6.33
C ALA A 94 -5.85 8.48 4.89
N ALA A 95 -6.13 7.56 3.96
CA ALA A 95 -6.47 7.90 2.58
C ALA A 95 -7.74 8.78 2.46
N ARG A 96 -8.73 8.57 3.33
CA ARG A 96 -9.99 9.34 3.34
C ARG A 96 -9.84 10.71 3.99
N SER A 97 -8.88 10.85 4.91
CA SER A 97 -8.62 12.10 5.63
C SER A 97 -7.52 12.95 5.00
N ASN A 98 -6.90 12.50 3.91
CA ASN A 98 -5.83 13.24 3.26
C ASN A 98 -6.43 14.35 2.37
N GLU A 99 -6.85 15.44 3.00
CA GLU A 99 -7.49 16.59 2.34
C GLU A 99 -6.50 17.48 1.57
N ASP A 100 -5.19 17.35 1.83
CA ASP A 100 -4.14 18.15 1.19
C ASP A 100 -3.27 17.31 0.23
N PRO A 101 -3.51 17.38 -1.09
CA PRO A 101 -2.69 16.71 -2.09
C PRO A 101 -1.26 17.27 -2.19
N ALA A 102 -0.96 18.45 -1.62
CA ALA A 102 0.38 19.00 -1.55
C ALA A 102 1.25 18.34 -0.46
N ARG A 103 0.66 17.53 0.43
CA ARG A 103 1.41 16.74 1.41
C ARG A 103 2.27 15.72 0.68
N LEU A 104 3.59 15.85 0.84
CA LEU A 104 4.56 15.02 0.12
C LEU A 104 4.51 13.57 0.63
N PHE A 105 4.53 13.36 1.95
CA PHE A 105 4.54 12.05 2.61
C PHE A 105 3.90 12.06 4.02
#